data_AF-A0A957ZZE8-F1
#
_entry.id   AF-A0A957ZZE8-F1
#
_cell.length_a   1.000
_cell.length_b   1.000
_cell.length_c   1.000
_cell.angle_alpha   90.00
_cell.angle_beta   90.00
_cell.angle_gamma   90.00
#
_symmetry.space_group_name_H-M   'P 1'
#
loop_
_entity.id
_entity.type
_entity.pdbx_description
1 polymer ?
#
loop_
_entity_poly.entity_id
_entity_poly.type
_entity_poly.pdbx_seq_one_letter_code
_entity_poly.pdbx_strand_id
1 'polypeptide(L)'
;MFNELRTRLQSFKLDEGLIFLNYVHQATHKQGIDEFIYNFAQENPGTITDFKIEFLSKWLIIESAFTSSSILAPATLNWDNFLQIIQLFDQIDDPITRDPDFQNRNPVEVFIRLAYQQLPGQQRIPLQHFGSAYLIFQEAAARVAGSIGYDLPARFQQISQLSIQEFMQLGFLFFSAGAGQQMRQGLVDQAWLNTARGQGVGLLTEENVEHFLALASSNHETFRQIAAQPLHQVADPNYILYEFNPLKKSPLIQIREDRWVAPNPDLIVDRVTWGIYYDLLDADGTGFTERFGRHIFEEYIGDLLKSVYPDTNIHRERVYGHPERRGPADWVIVEDNVAIFVECKSLIPNLGFVSIADQTAIEQYANRVANAVQQTVGHIAEIQAGEPALQDFADHDSRIIILTFGQIQTVNTVFFQPEIESILSAQGIGTPQYVVFSLQEFEHLLSLVERGVTLVDILDRFRNEPLGEALEPYGDMLADNALPSLVARKGRELIDTFRLSRRPHGDDQ
;
A
#
# COMPACT_ATOMS: atom_id res chain seq x y z
N MET A 1 27.41 4.98 -14.13
CA MET A 1 26.39 3.94 -14.42
C MET A 1 25.03 4.51 -14.79
N PHE A 2 24.39 5.33 -13.95
CA PHE A 2 23.04 5.83 -14.27
C PHE A 2 22.91 6.57 -15.63
N ASN A 3 23.86 7.43 -15.99
CA ASN A 3 23.85 8.09 -17.31
C ASN A 3 23.98 7.12 -18.49
N GLU A 4 24.71 6.03 -18.31
CA GLU A 4 24.85 4.97 -19.32
C GLU A 4 23.55 4.19 -19.47
N LEU A 5 22.89 3.85 -18.35
CA LEU A 5 21.56 3.27 -18.34
C LEU A 5 20.55 4.14 -19.10
N ARG A 6 20.51 5.45 -18.82
CA ARG A 6 19.65 6.40 -19.54
C ARG A 6 19.92 6.40 -21.04
N THR A 7 21.19 6.51 -21.43
CA THR A 7 21.61 6.48 -22.85
C THR A 7 21.17 5.19 -23.54
N ARG A 8 21.25 4.05 -22.83
CA ARG A 8 20.80 2.77 -23.35
C ARG A 8 19.28 2.74 -23.52
N LEU A 9 18.53 3.23 -22.54
CA LEU A 9 17.06 3.30 -22.59
C LEU A 9 16.55 4.18 -23.74
N GLN A 10 17.22 5.29 -24.05
CA GLN A 10 16.89 6.17 -25.19
C GLN A 10 16.90 5.44 -26.55
N SER A 11 17.63 4.33 -26.67
CA SER A 11 17.77 3.59 -27.93
C SER A 11 16.60 2.66 -28.25
N PHE A 12 15.66 2.46 -27.31
CA PHE A 12 14.54 1.53 -27.48
C PHE A 12 13.23 2.24 -27.86
N LYS A 13 12.39 1.51 -28.58
CA LYS A 13 11.00 1.91 -28.83
C LYS A 13 10.20 1.87 -27.53
N LEU A 14 9.48 2.96 -27.24
CA LEU A 14 8.68 3.09 -26.02
C LEU A 14 7.58 2.02 -25.94
N ASP A 15 6.79 1.86 -26.99
CA ASP A 15 5.64 0.96 -27.01
C ASP A 15 6.06 -0.51 -26.87
N GLU A 16 6.98 -0.97 -27.70
CA GLU A 16 7.52 -2.33 -27.64
C GLU A 16 8.26 -2.59 -26.32
N GLY A 17 9.00 -1.60 -25.80
CA GLY A 17 9.73 -1.73 -24.54
C GLY A 17 8.83 -1.87 -23.32
N LEU A 18 7.76 -1.07 -23.22
CA LEU A 18 6.79 -1.20 -22.12
C LEU A 18 6.00 -2.51 -22.19
N ILE A 19 5.65 -2.97 -23.39
CA ILE A 19 5.03 -4.29 -23.58
C ILE A 19 5.99 -5.41 -23.14
N PHE A 20 7.27 -5.30 -23.49
CA PHE A 20 8.28 -6.27 -23.06
C PHE A 20 8.47 -6.28 -21.53
N LEU A 21 8.51 -5.11 -20.88
CA LEU A 21 8.62 -5.03 -19.42
C LEU A 21 7.38 -5.62 -18.71
N ASN A 22 6.19 -5.36 -19.25
CA ASN A 22 4.94 -6.00 -18.82
C ASN A 22 4.97 -7.53 -18.99
N TYR A 23 5.55 -8.03 -20.08
CA TYR A 23 5.74 -9.45 -20.30
C TYR A 23 6.69 -10.08 -19.29
N VAL A 24 7.85 -9.46 -19.04
CA VAL A 24 8.81 -9.94 -18.03
C VAL A 24 8.17 -10.01 -16.65
N HIS A 25 7.44 -8.96 -16.24
CA HIS A 25 6.69 -8.96 -14.98
C HIS A 25 5.73 -10.15 -14.88
N GLN A 26 4.92 -10.37 -15.91
CA GLN A 26 3.99 -11.50 -15.93
C GLN A 26 4.71 -12.85 -15.85
N ALA A 27 5.80 -13.01 -16.59
CA ALA A 27 6.58 -14.24 -16.63
C ALA A 27 7.29 -14.55 -15.30
N THR A 28 7.69 -13.54 -14.52
CA THR A 28 8.30 -13.76 -13.20
C THR A 28 7.30 -14.23 -12.15
N HIS A 29 6.02 -13.84 -12.28
CA HIS A 29 4.98 -14.13 -11.28
C HIS A 29 4.06 -15.31 -11.63
N LYS A 30 4.02 -15.76 -12.90
CA LYS A 30 3.09 -16.80 -13.35
C LYS A 30 3.78 -17.87 -14.18
N GLN A 31 3.89 -19.07 -13.58
CA GLN A 31 4.30 -20.27 -14.29
C GLN A 31 3.38 -20.52 -15.50
N GLY A 32 3.96 -20.79 -16.67
CA GLY A 32 3.23 -21.07 -17.91
C GLY A 32 3.07 -19.88 -18.88
N ILE A 33 3.56 -18.69 -18.53
CA ILE A 33 3.70 -17.58 -19.48
C ILE A 33 5.01 -17.70 -20.27
N ASP A 34 6.13 -17.82 -19.55
CA ASP A 34 7.45 -18.14 -20.10
C ASP A 34 8.22 -18.94 -19.04
N GLU A 35 8.37 -20.25 -19.27
CA GLU A 35 9.04 -21.12 -18.31
C GLU A 35 10.51 -20.76 -18.11
N PHE A 36 11.18 -20.25 -19.14
CA PHE A 36 12.58 -19.88 -19.06
C PHE A 36 12.76 -18.66 -18.14
N ILE A 37 11.98 -17.59 -18.35
CA ILE A 37 12.05 -16.39 -17.50
C ILE A 37 11.59 -16.71 -16.07
N TYR A 38 10.54 -17.50 -15.93
CA TYR A 38 10.05 -17.94 -14.61
C TYR A 38 11.15 -18.66 -13.83
N ASN A 39 11.73 -19.72 -14.42
CA ASN A 39 12.80 -20.49 -13.77
C ASN A 39 14.03 -19.63 -13.50
N PHE A 40 14.43 -18.75 -14.43
CA PHE A 40 15.52 -17.82 -14.21
C PHE A 40 15.29 -16.92 -12.99
N ALA A 41 14.07 -16.38 -12.83
CA ALA A 41 13.72 -15.54 -11.70
C ALA A 41 13.72 -16.31 -10.36
N GLN A 42 13.27 -17.58 -10.36
CA GLN A 42 13.30 -18.44 -9.18
C GLN A 42 14.74 -18.84 -8.79
N GLU A 43 15.61 -19.10 -9.76
CA GLU A 43 17.02 -19.46 -9.54
C GLU A 43 17.89 -18.25 -9.16
N ASN A 44 17.46 -17.05 -9.53
CA ASN A 44 18.20 -15.79 -9.31
C ASN A 44 17.31 -14.76 -8.60
N PRO A 45 16.88 -15.02 -7.35
CA PRO A 45 16.02 -14.11 -6.62
C PRO A 45 16.70 -12.74 -6.46
N GLY A 46 15.95 -11.68 -6.73
CA GLY A 46 16.45 -10.29 -6.67
C GLY A 46 17.08 -9.76 -7.97
N THR A 47 17.35 -10.61 -8.97
CA THR A 47 17.79 -10.10 -10.29
C THR A 47 16.67 -9.36 -10.99
N ILE A 48 15.46 -9.92 -10.98
CA ILE A 48 14.25 -9.31 -11.54
C ILE A 48 13.27 -9.08 -10.40
N THR A 49 12.88 -7.83 -10.20
CA THR A 49 11.95 -7.40 -9.16
C THR A 49 11.00 -6.37 -9.72
N ASP A 50 9.83 -6.23 -9.10
CA ASP A 50 8.82 -5.25 -9.51
C ASP A 50 9.39 -3.84 -9.54
N PHE A 51 10.12 -3.43 -8.51
CA PHE A 51 10.70 -2.09 -8.44
C PHE A 51 11.70 -1.82 -9.57
N LYS A 52 12.47 -2.83 -10.02
CA LYS A 52 13.37 -2.71 -11.17
C LYS A 52 12.57 -2.51 -12.46
N ILE A 53 11.52 -3.30 -12.67
CA ILE A 53 10.63 -3.17 -13.83
C ILE A 53 9.97 -1.79 -13.85
N GLU A 54 9.47 -1.33 -12.70
CA GLU A 54 8.87 -0.02 -12.52
C GLU A 54 9.88 1.11 -12.79
N PHE A 55 11.10 1.01 -12.26
CA PHE A 55 12.17 1.98 -12.48
C PHE A 55 12.57 2.07 -13.95
N LEU A 56 12.80 0.93 -14.60
CA LEU A 56 13.13 0.88 -16.02
C LEU A 56 11.99 1.42 -16.89
N SER A 57 10.73 1.14 -16.52
CA SER A 57 9.56 1.68 -17.21
C SER A 57 9.49 3.21 -17.09
N LYS A 58 9.68 3.76 -15.88
CA LYS A 58 9.74 5.21 -15.64
C LYS A 58 10.78 5.86 -16.54
N TRP A 59 12.02 5.36 -16.51
CA TRP A 59 13.11 5.97 -17.27
C TRP A 59 12.97 5.72 -18.77
N LEU A 60 12.41 4.60 -19.22
CA LEU A 60 12.07 4.41 -20.62
C LEU A 60 11.08 5.48 -21.11
N ILE A 61 10.03 5.81 -20.34
CA ILE A 61 9.05 6.86 -20.69
C ILE A 61 9.69 8.26 -20.68
N ILE A 62 10.53 8.56 -19.69
CA ILE A 62 11.20 9.86 -19.57
C ILE A 62 12.23 10.07 -20.68
N GLU A 63 12.95 9.01 -21.06
CA GLU A 63 14.07 9.10 -21.98
C GLU A 63 13.70 8.86 -23.44
N SER A 64 12.62 8.11 -23.73
CA SER A 64 12.25 7.77 -25.10
C SER A 64 12.06 9.03 -25.94
N ALA A 65 12.92 9.27 -26.91
CA ALA A 65 12.74 10.40 -27.79
C ALA A 65 11.60 10.06 -28.77
N PHE A 66 10.48 10.81 -28.73
CA PHE A 66 9.49 10.75 -29.82
C PHE A 66 10.06 11.34 -31.13
N THR A 67 11.31 11.82 -31.10
CA THR A 67 11.94 12.56 -32.18
C THR A 67 12.34 11.64 -33.33
N SER A 68 11.66 11.84 -34.45
CA SER A 68 11.99 11.47 -35.82
C SER A 68 13.37 11.95 -36.33
N SER A 69 14.31 12.29 -35.44
CA SER A 69 15.65 12.83 -35.75
C SER A 69 16.82 11.95 -35.32
N SER A 70 16.57 10.77 -34.73
CA SER A 70 17.61 9.74 -34.62
C SER A 70 17.83 9.11 -36.01
N ILE A 71 19.07 9.18 -36.52
CA ILE A 71 19.47 8.62 -37.82
C ILE A 71 19.33 7.07 -37.82
N LEU A 72 19.20 6.45 -36.66
CA LEU A 72 18.98 5.01 -36.49
C LEU A 72 17.57 4.73 -35.96
N ALA A 73 16.89 3.77 -36.58
CA ALA A 73 15.62 3.27 -36.07
C ALA A 73 15.81 2.70 -34.66
N PRO A 74 14.98 3.08 -33.68
CA PRO A 74 15.09 2.58 -32.32
C PRO A 74 14.95 1.04 -32.28
N ALA A 75 15.76 0.40 -31.45
CA ALA A 75 15.80 -1.05 -31.29
C ALA A 75 14.60 -1.57 -30.49
N THR A 76 14.28 -2.85 -30.66
CA THR A 76 13.33 -3.57 -29.80
C THR A 76 14.05 -4.03 -28.53
N LEU A 77 13.42 -3.83 -27.36
CA LEU A 77 13.91 -4.40 -26.11
C LEU A 77 13.60 -5.91 -26.10
N ASN A 78 14.62 -6.73 -25.90
CA ASN A 78 14.54 -8.18 -25.82
C ASN A 78 15.26 -8.67 -24.55
N TRP A 79 15.24 -9.99 -24.32
CA TRP A 79 15.83 -10.60 -23.12
C TRP A 79 17.32 -10.28 -22.94
N ASP A 80 18.15 -10.42 -23.97
CA ASP A 80 19.59 -10.19 -23.88
C ASP A 80 19.91 -8.74 -23.50
N ASN A 81 19.25 -7.78 -24.15
CA ASN A 81 19.44 -6.37 -23.85
C ASN A 81 18.82 -5.99 -22.51
N PHE A 82 17.74 -6.65 -22.09
CA PHE A 82 17.15 -6.47 -20.77
C PHE A 82 18.12 -6.88 -19.65
N LEU A 83 18.77 -8.04 -19.76
CA LEU A 83 19.77 -8.46 -18.77
C LEU A 83 20.95 -7.49 -18.68
N GLN A 84 21.41 -6.93 -19.80
CA GLN A 84 22.45 -5.88 -19.79
C GLN A 84 21.97 -4.62 -19.04
N ILE A 85 20.73 -4.20 -19.26
CA ILE A 85 20.14 -3.03 -18.58
C ILE A 85 19.99 -3.28 -17.08
N ILE A 86 19.60 -4.48 -16.67
CA ILE A 86 19.54 -4.88 -15.26
C ILE A 86 20.93 -4.86 -14.63
N GLN A 87 21.96 -5.34 -15.32
CA GLN A 87 23.35 -5.25 -14.84
C GLN A 87 23.81 -3.79 -14.67
N LEU A 88 23.41 -2.88 -15.58
CA LEU A 88 23.70 -1.45 -15.43
C LEU A 88 22.95 -0.85 -14.23
N PHE A 89 21.71 -1.29 -13.98
CA PHE A 89 20.92 -0.89 -12.81
C PHE A 89 21.60 -1.32 -11.50
N ASP A 90 22.05 -2.58 -11.41
CA ASP A 90 22.68 -3.14 -10.21
C ASP A 90 24.03 -2.47 -9.87
N GLN A 91 24.61 -1.71 -10.80
CA GLN A 91 25.83 -0.93 -10.61
C GLN A 91 25.54 0.55 -10.28
N ILE A 92 24.27 0.94 -10.10
CA ILE A 92 23.94 2.28 -9.58
C ILE A 92 24.20 2.28 -8.07
N ASP A 93 25.15 3.10 -7.63
CA ASP A 93 25.51 3.21 -6.22
C ASP A 93 24.32 3.67 -5.36
N ASP A 94 24.08 2.97 -4.24
CA ASP A 94 23.33 3.53 -3.11
C ASP A 94 24.27 4.45 -2.30
N PRO A 95 23.78 5.57 -1.73
CA PRO A 95 24.59 6.43 -0.87
C PRO A 95 25.37 5.71 0.25
N ILE A 96 24.87 4.59 0.76
CA ILE A 96 25.52 3.73 1.75
C ILE A 96 26.87 3.16 1.26
N THR A 97 27.03 2.86 -0.03
CA THR A 97 28.25 2.21 -0.54
C THR A 97 29.46 3.13 -0.44
N ARG A 98 29.23 4.42 -0.17
CA ARG A 98 30.24 5.46 0.06
C ARG A 98 30.59 5.65 1.54
N ASP A 99 29.85 5.03 2.45
CA ASP A 99 30.14 4.95 3.89
C ASP A 99 29.96 3.49 4.36
N PRO A 100 30.83 2.57 3.90
CA PRO A 100 30.64 1.13 4.06
C PRO A 100 30.67 0.65 5.51
N ASP A 101 31.29 1.43 6.41
CA ASP A 101 31.37 1.13 7.83
C ASP A 101 30.27 1.83 8.65
N PHE A 102 29.33 2.53 7.99
CA PHE A 102 28.26 3.31 8.62
C PHE A 102 28.77 4.30 9.69
N GLN A 103 30.00 4.79 9.53
CA GLN A 103 30.62 5.62 10.57
C GLN A 103 29.94 6.99 10.68
N ASN A 104 29.30 7.45 9.60
CA ASN A 104 28.71 8.77 9.49
C ASN A 104 27.22 8.74 9.13
N ARG A 105 26.60 7.56 9.01
CA ARG A 105 25.20 7.39 8.59
C ARG A 105 24.44 6.44 9.50
N ASN A 106 23.18 6.78 9.76
CA ASN A 106 22.29 5.92 10.53
C ASN A 106 21.86 4.71 9.64
N PRO A 107 22.09 3.45 10.06
CA PRO A 107 21.66 2.28 9.29
C PRO A 107 20.17 2.28 8.96
N VAL A 108 19.34 2.89 9.83
CA VAL A 108 17.89 3.04 9.63
C VAL A 108 17.56 3.70 8.29
N GLU A 109 18.35 4.69 7.85
CA GLU A 109 18.11 5.40 6.59
C GLU A 109 18.05 4.42 5.41
N VAL A 110 18.97 3.44 5.41
CA VAL A 110 19.12 2.47 4.32
C VAL A 110 18.00 1.43 4.38
N PHE A 111 17.69 0.93 5.57
CA PHE A 111 16.62 -0.05 5.75
C PHE A 111 15.26 0.51 5.35
N ILE A 112 14.95 1.76 5.66
CA ILE A 112 13.68 2.40 5.23
C ILE A 112 13.58 2.40 3.70
N ARG A 113 14.64 2.83 3.02
CA ARG A 113 14.67 2.92 1.56
C ARG A 113 14.56 1.55 0.88
N LEU A 114 15.32 0.57 1.36
CA LEU A 114 15.28 -0.81 0.84
C LEU A 114 13.92 -1.48 1.10
N ALA A 115 13.39 -1.34 2.31
CA ALA A 115 12.09 -1.89 2.68
C ALA A 115 10.98 -1.32 1.79
N TYR A 116 10.97 0.00 1.58
CA TYR A 116 9.97 0.66 0.74
C TYR A 116 10.05 0.25 -0.74
N GLN A 117 11.23 -0.11 -1.26
CA GLN A 117 11.35 -0.61 -2.63
C GLN A 117 10.94 -2.07 -2.77
N GLN A 118 11.31 -2.93 -1.81
CA GLN A 118 11.20 -4.38 -1.97
C GLN A 118 9.89 -4.96 -1.44
N LEU A 119 9.45 -4.50 -0.27
CA LEU A 119 8.35 -5.13 0.46
C LEU A 119 6.96 -4.87 -0.16
N PRO A 120 6.63 -3.68 -0.69
CA PRO A 120 5.29 -3.45 -1.24
C PRO A 120 4.90 -4.44 -2.34
N GLY A 121 5.84 -4.85 -3.21
CA GLY A 121 5.56 -5.84 -4.26
C GLY A 121 5.35 -7.26 -3.73
N GLN A 122 5.95 -7.61 -2.58
CA GLN A 122 5.85 -8.93 -1.97
C GLN A 122 4.58 -9.13 -1.15
N GLN A 123 3.96 -8.04 -0.68
CA GLN A 123 2.82 -8.06 0.25
C GLN A 123 1.46 -7.82 -0.42
N ARG A 124 1.39 -7.76 -1.75
CA ARG A 124 0.14 -7.47 -2.45
C ARG A 124 -0.78 -8.68 -2.45
N ILE A 125 -1.79 -8.63 -1.59
CA ILE A 125 -2.94 -9.53 -1.67
C ILE A 125 -4.10 -8.72 -2.25
N PRO A 126 -4.42 -8.82 -3.57
CA PRO A 126 -5.44 -7.98 -4.18
C PRO A 126 -6.77 -8.03 -3.44
N LEU A 127 -7.15 -9.22 -2.95
CA LEU A 127 -8.38 -9.41 -2.19
C LEU A 127 -8.43 -8.55 -0.91
N GLN A 128 -7.31 -8.42 -0.21
CA GLN A 128 -7.18 -7.55 0.97
C GLN A 128 -7.35 -6.09 0.55
N HIS A 129 -6.60 -5.65 -0.46
CA HIS A 129 -6.63 -4.26 -0.93
C HIS A 129 -8.05 -3.83 -1.32
N PHE A 130 -8.76 -4.66 -2.09
CA PHE A 130 -10.14 -4.38 -2.48
C PHE A 130 -11.11 -4.41 -1.29
N GLY A 131 -10.98 -5.40 -0.39
CA GLY A 131 -11.84 -5.52 0.79
C GLY A 131 -11.69 -4.34 1.74
N SER A 132 -10.45 -4.05 2.17
CA SER A 132 -10.14 -3.00 3.13
C SER A 132 -10.46 -1.62 2.57
N ALA A 133 -10.05 -1.32 1.32
CA ALA A 133 -10.35 -0.01 0.73
C ALA A 133 -11.86 0.23 0.57
N TYR A 134 -12.63 -0.79 0.22
CA TYR A 134 -14.10 -0.65 0.12
C TYR A 134 -14.71 -0.41 1.51
N LEU A 135 -14.32 -1.21 2.51
CA LEU A 135 -14.78 -1.04 3.88
C LEU A 135 -14.47 0.35 4.43
N ILE A 136 -13.27 0.89 4.15
CA ILE A 136 -12.84 2.20 4.64
C ILE A 136 -13.52 3.34 3.88
N PHE A 137 -13.32 3.41 2.57
CA PHE A 137 -13.71 4.57 1.78
C PHE A 137 -15.20 4.59 1.45
N GLN A 138 -15.86 3.41 1.37
CA GLN A 138 -17.30 3.34 1.12
C GLN A 138 -18.08 3.18 2.42
N GLU A 139 -17.88 2.10 3.18
CA GLU A 139 -18.80 1.73 4.27
C GLU A 139 -18.58 2.56 5.54
N ALA A 140 -17.36 2.58 6.08
CA ALA A 140 -17.02 3.33 7.29
C ALA A 140 -17.21 4.83 7.08
N ALA A 141 -16.74 5.35 5.95
CA ALA A 141 -16.92 6.75 5.61
C ALA A 141 -18.39 7.16 5.50
N ALA A 142 -19.25 6.34 4.88
CA ALA A 142 -20.68 6.63 4.79
C ALA A 142 -21.37 6.64 6.16
N ARG A 143 -20.99 5.75 7.09
CA ARG A 143 -21.57 5.71 8.44
C ARG A 143 -21.29 6.98 9.24
N VAL A 144 -20.10 7.56 9.10
CA VAL A 144 -19.73 8.78 9.85
C VAL A 144 -20.00 10.07 9.10
N ALA A 145 -20.38 10.04 7.82
CA ALA A 145 -20.53 11.22 6.97
C ALA A 145 -21.38 12.33 7.60
N GLY A 146 -22.51 11.97 8.21
CA GLY A 146 -23.42 12.91 8.86
C GLY A 146 -22.85 13.54 10.14
N SER A 147 -22.07 12.80 10.93
CA SER A 147 -21.51 13.31 12.19
C SER A 147 -20.30 14.23 11.97
N ILE A 148 -19.58 14.04 10.87
CA ILE A 148 -18.36 14.81 10.55
C ILE A 148 -18.57 15.89 9.49
N GLY A 149 -19.78 15.96 8.92
CA GLY A 149 -20.12 16.92 7.86
C GLY A 149 -19.30 16.73 6.58
N TYR A 150 -18.90 15.50 6.28
CA TYR A 150 -18.06 15.17 5.13
C TYR A 150 -18.43 13.79 4.57
N ASP A 151 -19.10 13.80 3.42
CA ASP A 151 -19.48 12.60 2.68
C ASP A 151 -18.37 12.23 1.69
N LEU A 152 -17.45 11.38 2.13
CA LEU A 152 -16.31 10.95 1.32
C LEU A 152 -16.75 10.22 0.04
N PRO A 153 -17.68 9.23 0.07
CA PRO A 153 -18.17 8.61 -1.15
C PRO A 153 -18.71 9.61 -2.18
N ALA A 154 -19.56 10.54 -1.75
CA ALA A 154 -20.10 11.56 -2.65
C ALA A 154 -19.01 12.52 -3.15
N ARG A 155 -18.04 12.88 -2.30
CA ARG A 155 -16.92 13.73 -2.68
C ARG A 155 -16.02 13.06 -3.71
N PHE A 156 -15.69 11.79 -3.53
CA PHE A 156 -14.94 11.03 -4.53
C PHE A 156 -15.68 10.97 -5.86
N GLN A 157 -17.00 10.71 -5.84
CA GLN A 157 -17.82 10.68 -7.06
C GLN A 157 -17.83 12.03 -7.79
N GLN A 158 -17.76 13.16 -7.09
CA GLN A 158 -17.61 14.47 -7.73
C GLN A 158 -16.26 14.63 -8.45
N ILE A 159 -15.19 14.05 -7.90
CA ILE A 159 -13.83 14.13 -8.48
C ILE A 159 -13.73 13.20 -9.70
N SER A 160 -14.16 11.95 -9.54
CA SER A 160 -13.93 10.89 -10.53
C SER A 160 -15.07 10.71 -11.52
N GLN A 161 -16.26 11.27 -11.24
CA GLN A 161 -17.53 10.96 -11.91
C GLN A 161 -17.95 9.48 -11.80
N LEU A 162 -17.29 8.71 -10.92
CA LEU A 162 -17.55 7.30 -10.66
C LEU A 162 -17.79 7.10 -9.16
N SER A 163 -18.71 6.22 -8.79
CA SER A 163 -18.72 5.75 -7.40
C SER A 163 -17.41 5.01 -7.07
N ILE A 164 -17.06 4.95 -5.79
CA ILE A 164 -15.89 4.19 -5.30
C ILE A 164 -15.96 2.75 -5.80
N GLN A 165 -17.16 2.15 -5.72
CA GLN A 165 -17.40 0.79 -6.19
C GLN A 165 -17.07 0.64 -7.68
N GLU A 166 -17.62 1.51 -8.54
CA GLU A 166 -17.40 1.46 -9.99
C GLU A 166 -15.93 1.66 -10.35
N PHE A 167 -15.24 2.59 -9.68
CA PHE A 167 -13.82 2.84 -9.89
C PHE A 167 -12.95 1.63 -9.56
N MET A 168 -13.17 1.01 -8.39
CA MET A 168 -12.47 -0.21 -7.99
C MET A 168 -12.77 -1.39 -8.92
N GLN A 169 -14.03 -1.54 -9.31
CA GLN A 169 -14.49 -2.58 -10.21
C GLN A 169 -13.91 -2.45 -11.63
N LEU A 170 -13.85 -1.23 -12.18
CA LEU A 170 -13.14 -0.94 -13.43
C LEU A 170 -11.64 -1.25 -13.30
N GLY A 171 -11.03 -0.86 -12.19
CA GLY A 171 -9.65 -1.23 -11.86
C GLY A 171 -9.40 -2.73 -11.92
N PHE A 172 -10.26 -3.52 -11.28
CA PHE A 172 -10.16 -4.98 -11.33
C PHE A 172 -10.31 -5.53 -12.76
N LEU A 173 -11.21 -4.98 -13.57
CA LEU A 173 -11.38 -5.36 -14.97
C LEU A 173 -10.13 -5.05 -15.81
N PHE A 174 -9.49 -3.90 -15.59
CA PHE A 174 -8.26 -3.53 -16.28
C PHE A 174 -7.05 -4.34 -15.79
N PHE A 175 -6.97 -4.61 -14.49
CA PHE A 175 -5.97 -5.51 -13.90
C PHE A 175 -6.07 -6.93 -14.45
N SER A 176 -7.29 -7.43 -14.63
CA SER A 176 -7.58 -8.75 -15.17
C SER A 176 -7.66 -8.78 -16.70
N ALA A 177 -7.58 -7.63 -17.38
CA ALA A 177 -7.61 -7.57 -18.83
C ALA A 177 -6.47 -8.40 -19.41
N GLY A 178 -6.80 -9.35 -20.28
CA GLY A 178 -5.83 -10.29 -20.86
C GLY A 178 -5.45 -11.47 -19.96
N ALA A 179 -5.94 -11.56 -18.72
CA ALA A 179 -5.77 -12.74 -17.88
C ALA A 179 -6.48 -13.95 -18.53
N GLY A 180 -5.71 -14.89 -19.08
CA GLY A 180 -6.20 -16.06 -19.80
C GLY A 180 -5.83 -16.10 -21.28
N GLN A 181 -5.33 -15.00 -21.86
CA GLN A 181 -4.59 -15.04 -23.13
C GLN A 181 -3.11 -14.99 -22.80
N GLN A 182 -2.34 -16.00 -23.23
CA GLN A 182 -0.88 -15.99 -23.09
C GLN A 182 -0.36 -14.65 -23.67
N MET A 183 0.28 -13.84 -22.83
CA MET A 183 0.96 -12.57 -23.15
C MET A 183 0.13 -11.27 -23.28
N ARG A 184 -0.97 -11.07 -22.54
CA ARG A 184 -1.71 -9.78 -22.58
C ARG A 184 -2.15 -9.18 -21.25
N GLN A 185 -1.75 -9.68 -20.08
CA GLN A 185 -2.26 -9.08 -18.84
C GLN A 185 -1.82 -7.62 -18.68
N GLY A 186 -2.76 -6.71 -18.45
CA GLY A 186 -2.46 -5.28 -18.34
C GLY A 186 -2.21 -4.59 -19.69
N LEU A 187 -2.42 -5.28 -20.81
CA LEU A 187 -2.54 -4.66 -22.13
C LEU A 187 -4.02 -4.52 -22.47
N VAL A 188 -4.47 -3.29 -22.68
CA VAL A 188 -5.86 -2.96 -23.00
C VAL A 188 -5.91 -2.25 -24.34
N ASP A 189 -6.80 -2.71 -25.22
CA ASP A 189 -7.11 -2.06 -26.49
C ASP A 189 -8.63 -2.02 -26.73
N GLN A 190 -9.05 -1.27 -27.75
CA GLN A 190 -10.46 -1.14 -28.11
C GLN A 190 -11.11 -2.48 -28.48
N ALA A 191 -10.35 -3.43 -29.03
CA ALA A 191 -10.86 -4.75 -29.38
C ALA A 191 -11.22 -5.56 -28.13
N TRP A 192 -10.37 -5.51 -27.10
CA TRP A 192 -10.67 -6.11 -25.80
C TRP A 192 -11.88 -5.45 -25.15
N LEU A 193 -11.96 -4.11 -25.13
CA LEU A 193 -13.11 -3.38 -24.57
C LEU A 193 -14.42 -3.78 -25.26
N ASN A 194 -14.43 -3.82 -26.59
CA ASN A 194 -15.60 -4.23 -27.37
C ASN A 194 -16.00 -5.68 -27.09
N THR A 195 -15.01 -6.57 -26.95
CA THR A 195 -15.25 -7.97 -26.59
C THR A 195 -15.86 -8.09 -25.20
N ALA A 196 -15.30 -7.41 -24.20
CA ALA A 196 -15.81 -7.43 -22.83
C ALA A 196 -17.22 -6.85 -22.72
N ARG A 197 -17.50 -5.73 -23.42
CA ARG A 197 -18.86 -5.17 -23.56
C ARG A 197 -19.83 -6.18 -24.17
N GLY A 198 -19.42 -6.84 -25.27
CA GLY A 198 -20.22 -7.87 -25.93
C GLY A 198 -20.49 -9.11 -25.05
N GLN A 199 -19.65 -9.36 -24.04
CA GLN A 199 -19.85 -10.41 -23.04
C GLN A 199 -20.75 -9.98 -21.86
N GLY A 200 -21.35 -8.79 -21.91
CA GLY A 200 -22.30 -8.31 -20.90
C GLY A 200 -21.65 -7.66 -19.68
N VAL A 201 -20.39 -7.20 -19.77
CA VAL A 201 -19.76 -6.40 -18.72
C VAL A 201 -20.28 -4.96 -18.81
N GLY A 202 -21.48 -4.73 -18.27
CA GLY A 202 -22.22 -3.46 -18.39
C GLY A 202 -21.52 -2.24 -17.80
N LEU A 203 -20.52 -2.44 -16.93
CA LEU A 203 -19.75 -1.35 -16.33
C LEU A 203 -18.80 -0.67 -17.32
N LEU A 204 -18.39 -1.36 -18.39
CA LEU A 204 -17.46 -0.84 -19.41
C LEU A 204 -18.19 0.04 -20.44
N THR A 205 -19.03 0.98 -20.03
CA THR A 205 -19.56 2.01 -20.95
C THR A 205 -18.42 2.90 -21.47
N GLU A 206 -18.63 3.62 -22.56
CA GLU A 206 -17.62 4.58 -23.07
C GLU A 206 -17.31 5.66 -22.02
N GLU A 207 -18.36 6.23 -21.42
CA GLU A 207 -18.28 7.23 -20.35
C GLU A 207 -17.50 6.73 -19.12
N ASN A 208 -17.83 5.53 -18.61
CA ASN A 208 -17.15 4.98 -17.45
C ASN A 208 -15.67 4.70 -17.71
N VAL A 209 -15.36 4.20 -18.91
CA VAL A 209 -13.97 3.95 -19.32
C VAL A 209 -13.19 5.26 -19.43
N GLU A 210 -13.79 6.30 -20.01
CA GLU A 210 -13.18 7.63 -20.10
C GLU A 210 -12.89 8.22 -18.70
N HIS A 211 -13.88 8.20 -17.81
CA HIS A 211 -13.74 8.68 -16.43
C HIS A 211 -12.69 7.90 -15.63
N PHE A 212 -12.64 6.58 -15.80
CA PHE A 212 -11.62 5.74 -15.18
C PHE A 212 -10.22 6.06 -15.69
N LEU A 213 -10.04 6.13 -17.01
CA LEU A 213 -8.75 6.40 -17.64
C LEU A 213 -8.25 7.81 -17.32
N ALA A 214 -9.13 8.79 -17.11
CA ALA A 214 -8.76 10.13 -16.69
C ALA A 214 -8.03 10.16 -15.34
N LEU A 215 -8.30 9.19 -14.45
CA LEU A 215 -7.66 9.07 -13.14
C LEU A 215 -6.51 8.06 -13.11
N ALA A 216 -6.63 6.97 -13.86
CA ALA A 216 -5.73 5.81 -13.77
C ALA A 216 -4.71 5.71 -14.92
N SER A 217 -4.81 6.56 -15.95
CA SER A 217 -3.92 6.53 -17.10
C SER A 217 -3.18 7.84 -17.35
N SER A 218 -2.10 7.77 -18.11
CA SER A 218 -1.40 8.94 -18.63
C SER A 218 -0.76 8.63 -19.98
N ASN A 219 -0.57 9.67 -20.80
CA ASN A 219 0.32 9.60 -21.96
C ASN A 219 1.75 9.98 -21.55
N HIS A 220 2.71 9.83 -22.47
CA HIS A 220 4.12 10.10 -22.19
C HIS A 220 4.40 11.56 -21.75
N GLU A 221 3.67 12.54 -22.27
CA GLU A 221 3.88 13.95 -21.94
C GLU A 221 3.40 14.25 -20.52
N THR A 222 2.16 13.86 -20.19
CA THR A 222 1.61 13.99 -18.85
C THR A 222 2.46 13.23 -17.83
N PHE A 223 2.95 12.03 -18.17
CA PHE A 223 3.83 11.26 -17.30
C PHE A 223 5.12 12.04 -16.98
N ARG A 224 5.75 12.66 -17.98
CA ARG A 224 6.96 13.50 -17.78
C ARG A 224 6.66 14.74 -16.94
N GLN A 225 5.50 15.36 -17.14
CA GLN A 225 5.09 16.51 -16.34
C GLN A 225 4.92 16.11 -14.86
N ILE A 226 4.33 14.94 -14.57
CA ILE A 226 4.23 14.41 -13.20
C ILE A 226 5.62 14.12 -12.63
N ALA A 227 6.50 13.46 -13.40
CA ALA A 227 7.87 13.16 -12.97
C ALA A 227 8.71 14.42 -12.70
N ALA A 228 8.43 15.51 -13.41
CA ALA A 228 9.15 16.78 -13.28
C ALA A 228 8.69 17.66 -12.12
N GLN A 229 7.63 17.27 -11.39
CA GLN A 229 7.16 18.06 -10.24
C GLN A 229 8.22 18.07 -9.13
N PRO A 230 8.53 19.22 -8.51
CA PRO A 230 9.58 19.31 -7.49
C PRO A 230 9.39 18.36 -6.30
N LEU A 231 8.14 18.08 -5.90
CA LEU A 231 7.83 17.14 -4.80
C LEU A 231 8.18 15.67 -5.15
N HIS A 232 8.26 15.35 -6.44
CA HIS A 232 8.53 13.99 -6.93
C HIS A 232 10.01 13.78 -7.27
N GLN A 233 10.82 14.82 -7.24
CA GLN A 233 12.24 14.76 -7.56
C GLN A 233 13.09 14.66 -6.31
N VAL A 234 14.17 13.89 -6.40
CA VAL A 234 15.22 13.90 -5.38
C VAL A 234 16.28 14.94 -5.75
N ALA A 235 16.63 15.80 -4.80
CA ALA A 235 17.62 16.86 -5.04
C ALA A 235 19.05 16.30 -5.20
N ASP A 236 19.39 15.24 -4.47
CA ASP A 236 20.67 14.55 -4.59
C ASP A 236 20.55 13.37 -5.57
N PRO A 237 21.28 13.38 -6.71
CA PRO A 237 21.29 12.30 -7.69
C PRO A 237 21.68 10.92 -7.14
N ASN A 238 22.32 10.84 -5.98
CA ASN A 238 22.63 9.56 -5.35
C ASN A 238 21.39 8.81 -4.88
N TYR A 239 20.25 9.49 -4.71
CA TYR A 239 18.98 8.86 -4.31
C TYR A 239 18.06 8.57 -5.50
N ILE A 240 18.57 8.62 -6.74
CA ILE A 240 17.74 8.50 -7.94
C ILE A 240 16.95 7.18 -8.02
N LEU A 241 17.48 6.11 -7.43
CA LEU A 241 16.80 4.81 -7.32
C LEU A 241 15.49 4.90 -6.52
N TYR A 242 15.41 5.85 -5.60
CA TYR A 242 14.31 6.01 -4.65
C TYR A 242 13.36 7.16 -5.00
N GLU A 243 13.62 7.83 -6.11
CA GLU A 243 12.77 8.91 -6.60
C GLU A 243 11.36 8.39 -6.91
N PHE A 244 10.34 9.22 -6.67
CA PHE A 244 8.94 8.84 -6.90
C PHE A 244 8.72 8.30 -8.31
N ASN A 245 7.96 7.21 -8.42
CA ASN A 245 7.58 6.63 -9.70
C ASN A 245 6.15 7.06 -10.07
N PRO A 246 5.94 7.85 -11.14
CA PRO A 246 4.61 8.27 -11.56
C PRO A 246 3.67 7.12 -11.95
N LEU A 247 4.19 5.91 -12.21
CA LEU A 247 3.35 4.72 -12.40
C LEU A 247 2.47 4.41 -11.18
N LYS A 248 2.83 4.87 -9.97
CA LYS A 248 1.98 4.75 -8.78
C LYS A 248 0.71 5.62 -8.88
N LYS A 249 0.76 6.74 -9.62
CA LYS A 249 -0.39 7.63 -9.85
C LYS A 249 -1.15 7.28 -11.14
N SER A 250 -0.43 6.88 -12.18
CA SER A 250 -0.99 6.56 -13.50
C SER A 250 -0.37 5.26 -14.03
N PRO A 251 -0.81 4.09 -13.53
CA PRO A 251 -0.22 2.79 -13.88
C PRO A 251 -0.46 2.41 -15.35
N LEU A 252 -1.51 2.92 -15.98
CA LEU A 252 -1.82 2.66 -17.39
C LEU A 252 -1.16 3.73 -18.27
N ILE A 253 -0.24 3.31 -19.13
CA ILE A 253 0.45 4.20 -20.07
C ILE A 253 -0.16 4.06 -21.45
N GLN A 254 -0.69 5.17 -21.97
CA GLN A 254 -1.20 5.23 -23.34
C GLN A 254 -0.02 5.20 -24.31
N ILE A 255 0.10 4.10 -25.05
CA ILE A 255 1.15 3.88 -26.04
C ILE A 255 0.69 4.19 -27.46
N ARG A 256 -0.64 4.16 -27.71
CA ARG A 256 -1.33 4.62 -28.93
C ARG A 256 -2.73 5.13 -28.56
N GLU A 257 -3.42 5.79 -29.48
CA GLU A 257 -4.73 6.44 -29.25
C GLU A 257 -5.72 5.56 -28.49
N ASP A 258 -5.78 4.27 -28.83
CA ASP A 258 -6.73 3.29 -28.30
C ASP A 258 -6.05 2.11 -27.60
N ARG A 259 -4.80 2.29 -27.13
CA ARG A 259 -3.99 1.22 -26.56
C ARG A 259 -3.21 1.67 -25.33
N TRP A 260 -3.39 0.92 -24.25
CA TRP A 260 -2.75 1.14 -22.96
C TRP A 260 -1.98 -0.11 -22.51
N VAL A 261 -0.88 0.12 -21.81
CA VAL A 261 -0.10 -0.92 -21.15
C VAL A 261 0.15 -0.54 -19.70
N ALA A 262 -0.03 -1.48 -18.78
CA ALA A 262 0.44 -1.39 -17.41
C ALA A 262 1.74 -2.19 -17.28
N PRO A 263 2.92 -1.54 -17.21
CA PRO A 263 4.19 -2.25 -17.09
C PRO A 263 4.24 -3.16 -15.87
N ASN A 264 3.67 -2.69 -14.75
CA ASN A 264 3.32 -3.52 -13.60
C ASN A 264 1.78 -3.44 -13.41
N PRO A 265 1.02 -4.50 -13.75
CA PRO A 265 -0.43 -4.55 -13.53
C PRO A 265 -0.84 -4.40 -12.07
N ASP A 266 -0.02 -4.80 -11.09
CA ASP A 266 -0.38 -4.73 -9.67
C ASP A 266 -0.51 -3.28 -9.18
N LEU A 267 0.16 -2.32 -9.84
CA LEU A 267 -0.03 -0.89 -9.58
C LEU A 267 -1.44 -0.41 -9.93
N ILE A 268 -2.18 -1.12 -10.78
CA ILE A 268 -3.60 -0.82 -11.02
C ILE A 268 -4.39 -1.06 -9.73
N VAL A 269 -4.11 -2.16 -9.01
CA VAL A 269 -4.77 -2.46 -7.73
C VAL A 269 -4.49 -1.34 -6.74
N ASP A 270 -3.22 -0.99 -6.53
CA ASP A 270 -2.83 0.10 -5.62
C ASP A 270 -3.51 1.42 -5.99
N ARG A 271 -3.58 1.74 -7.30
CA ARG A 271 -4.20 2.97 -7.80
C ARG A 271 -5.69 3.06 -7.49
N VAL A 272 -6.42 1.95 -7.60
CA VAL A 272 -7.88 1.95 -7.42
C VAL A 272 -8.33 1.68 -5.99
N THR A 273 -7.42 1.26 -5.13
CA THR A 273 -7.69 1.05 -3.71
C THR A 273 -7.12 2.21 -2.90
N TRP A 274 -5.82 2.21 -2.65
CA TRP A 274 -5.14 3.18 -1.80
C TRP A 274 -4.95 4.54 -2.50
N GLY A 275 -4.93 4.56 -3.84
CA GLY A 275 -4.89 5.79 -4.62
C GLY A 275 -6.05 6.75 -4.36
N ILE A 276 -7.21 6.24 -3.92
CA ILE A 276 -8.39 7.05 -3.53
C ILE A 276 -8.03 8.04 -2.42
N TYR A 277 -7.20 7.63 -1.45
CA TYR A 277 -6.73 8.51 -0.38
C TYR A 277 -6.01 9.74 -0.96
N TYR A 278 -5.16 9.53 -1.97
CA TYR A 278 -4.38 10.60 -2.57
C TYR A 278 -5.23 11.49 -3.48
N ASP A 279 -6.25 10.95 -4.15
CA ASP A 279 -7.20 11.77 -4.92
C ASP A 279 -7.95 12.76 -4.00
N LEU A 280 -8.35 12.30 -2.82
CA LEU A 280 -9.03 13.13 -1.82
C LEU A 280 -8.08 14.10 -1.12
N LEU A 281 -6.84 13.67 -0.85
CA LEU A 281 -5.79 14.55 -0.35
C LEU A 281 -5.46 15.67 -1.33
N ASP A 282 -5.31 15.36 -2.62
CA ASP A 282 -5.06 16.34 -3.67
C ASP A 282 -6.22 17.33 -3.79
N ALA A 283 -7.46 16.87 -3.62
CA ALA A 283 -8.66 17.70 -3.74
C ALA A 283 -8.93 18.60 -2.51
N ASP A 284 -8.78 18.06 -1.30
CA ASP A 284 -9.30 18.67 -0.07
C ASP A 284 -8.21 18.91 1.02
N GLY A 285 -6.96 18.49 0.75
CA GLY A 285 -5.81 18.79 1.60
C GLY A 285 -5.92 18.27 3.03
N THR A 286 -5.44 19.06 3.99
CA THR A 286 -5.41 18.67 5.41
C THR A 286 -6.80 18.49 6.02
N GLY A 287 -7.81 19.20 5.50
CA GLY A 287 -9.20 19.06 5.95
C GLY A 287 -9.76 17.66 5.69
N PHE A 288 -9.29 16.97 4.65
CA PHE A 288 -9.58 15.56 4.44
C PHE A 288 -8.83 14.69 5.46
N THR A 289 -7.51 14.87 5.61
CA THR A 289 -6.69 13.97 6.45
C THR A 289 -7.10 13.99 7.92
N GLU A 290 -7.48 15.15 8.45
CA GLU A 290 -7.94 15.29 9.84
C GLU A 290 -9.23 14.49 10.09
N ARG A 291 -10.19 14.60 9.16
CA ARG A 291 -11.47 13.87 9.25
C ARG A 291 -11.29 12.38 8.99
N PHE A 292 -10.41 12.03 8.06
CA PHE A 292 -10.11 10.64 7.72
C PHE A 292 -9.57 9.90 8.93
N GLY A 293 -8.50 10.42 9.55
CA GLY A 293 -7.87 9.76 10.69
C GLY A 293 -8.80 9.64 11.89
N ARG A 294 -9.38 10.75 12.33
CA ARG A 294 -10.16 10.83 13.59
C ARG A 294 -11.52 10.13 13.56
N HIS A 295 -12.01 9.80 12.37
CA HIS A 295 -13.40 9.35 12.26
C HIS A 295 -13.53 8.14 11.35
N ILE A 296 -12.99 8.21 10.13
CA ILE A 296 -13.19 7.15 9.14
C ILE A 296 -12.29 5.94 9.46
N PHE A 297 -11.01 6.19 9.74
CA PHE A 297 -10.06 5.14 10.05
C PHE A 297 -10.40 4.45 11.37
N GLU A 298 -10.64 5.20 12.44
CA GLU A 298 -11.09 4.64 13.73
C GLU A 298 -12.37 3.81 13.61
N GLU A 299 -13.36 4.26 12.81
CA GLU A 299 -14.62 3.52 12.63
C GLU A 299 -14.38 2.19 11.90
N TYR A 300 -13.49 2.17 10.90
CA TYR A 300 -13.11 0.94 10.22
C TYR A 300 -12.44 -0.06 11.16
N ILE A 301 -11.52 0.40 12.02
CA ILE A 301 -10.91 -0.47 13.03
C ILE A 301 -11.96 -1.04 13.97
N GLY A 302 -12.97 -0.25 14.32
CA GLY A 302 -14.15 -0.73 15.05
C GLY A 302 -14.88 -1.88 14.38
N ASP A 303 -15.10 -1.81 13.06
CA ASP A 303 -15.74 -2.91 12.32
C ASP A 303 -14.89 -4.18 12.34
N LEU A 304 -13.58 -4.03 12.15
CA LEU A 304 -12.65 -5.15 12.17
C LEU A 304 -12.69 -5.85 13.54
N LEU A 305 -12.59 -5.07 14.62
CA LEU A 305 -12.66 -5.60 15.98
C LEU A 305 -14.00 -6.29 16.27
N LYS A 306 -15.13 -5.66 15.93
CA LYS A 306 -16.48 -6.25 16.06
C LYS A 306 -16.67 -7.53 15.24
N SER A 307 -15.89 -7.71 14.18
CA SER A 307 -15.98 -8.90 13.34
C SER A 307 -15.34 -10.14 13.97
N VAL A 308 -14.42 -9.95 14.94
CA VAL A 308 -13.66 -11.05 15.55
C VAL A 308 -13.86 -11.16 17.07
N TYR A 309 -14.25 -10.07 17.73
CA TYR A 309 -14.54 -10.03 19.16
C TYR A 309 -16.03 -9.84 19.45
N PRO A 310 -16.56 -10.40 20.55
CA PRO A 310 -17.89 -10.05 21.04
C PRO A 310 -17.91 -8.60 21.53
N ASP A 311 -19.04 -7.92 21.37
CA ASP A 311 -19.23 -6.51 21.80
C ASP A 311 -18.88 -6.26 23.27
N THR A 312 -18.97 -7.28 24.13
CA THR A 312 -18.63 -7.18 25.55
C THR A 312 -17.14 -7.00 25.82
N ASN A 313 -16.28 -7.35 24.85
CA ASN A 313 -14.83 -7.34 25.00
C ASN A 313 -14.19 -6.13 24.33
N ILE A 314 -14.96 -5.30 23.62
CA ILE A 314 -14.44 -4.17 22.87
C ILE A 314 -15.11 -2.88 23.32
N HIS A 315 -14.28 -1.87 23.58
CA HIS A 315 -14.73 -0.60 24.12
C HIS A 315 -14.23 0.53 23.21
N ARG A 316 -15.15 1.30 22.65
CA ARG A 316 -14.81 2.51 21.89
C ARG A 316 -14.41 3.64 22.85
N GLU A 317 -13.54 4.53 22.38
CA GLU A 317 -13.19 5.77 23.09
C GLU A 317 -14.45 6.50 23.61
N ARG A 318 -14.41 6.88 24.89
CA ARG A 318 -15.48 7.65 25.55
C ARG A 318 -14.94 8.98 26.09
N VAL A 319 -15.75 10.03 25.99
CA VAL A 319 -15.43 11.32 26.63
C VAL A 319 -15.67 11.20 28.14
N TYR A 320 -14.75 11.70 28.96
CA TYR A 320 -14.92 11.72 30.42
C TYR A 320 -14.34 12.96 31.09
N GLY A 321 -14.97 13.39 32.19
CA GLY A 321 -14.59 14.59 32.92
C GLY A 321 -14.95 15.90 32.20
N HIS A 322 -14.29 16.19 31.08
CA HIS A 322 -14.51 17.39 30.25
C HIS A 322 -14.65 17.00 28.77
N PRO A 323 -15.44 17.74 27.95
CA PRO A 323 -15.66 17.44 26.52
C PRO A 323 -14.43 17.17 25.65
N GLU A 324 -13.27 17.67 26.05
CA GLU A 324 -12.00 17.53 25.34
C GLU A 324 -11.17 16.33 25.80
N ARG A 325 -11.45 15.80 26.99
CA ARG A 325 -10.73 14.64 27.56
C ARG A 325 -11.44 13.37 27.11
N ARG A 326 -10.66 12.51 26.47
CA ARG A 326 -11.15 11.31 25.80
C ARG A 326 -10.47 10.07 26.35
N GLY A 327 -11.12 8.94 26.10
CA GLY A 327 -10.81 7.61 26.60
C GLY A 327 -9.36 7.20 26.39
N PRO A 328 -8.96 6.08 27.00
CA PRO A 328 -7.55 5.75 27.15
C PRO A 328 -6.86 5.42 25.81
N ALA A 329 -7.64 5.04 24.81
CA ALA A 329 -7.28 4.87 23.41
C ALA A 329 -8.54 4.92 22.53
N ASP A 330 -8.37 4.96 21.21
CA ASP A 330 -9.46 4.91 20.24
C ASP A 330 -10.35 3.66 20.42
N TRP A 331 -9.69 2.52 20.66
CA TRP A 331 -10.33 1.25 21.02
C TRP A 331 -9.59 0.56 22.15
N VAL A 332 -10.32 -0.16 23.01
CA VAL A 332 -9.76 -1.05 24.04
C VAL A 332 -10.35 -2.44 23.86
N ILE A 333 -9.50 -3.45 23.87
CA ILE A 333 -9.90 -4.87 23.86
C ILE A 333 -9.61 -5.45 25.24
N VAL A 334 -10.58 -6.14 25.83
CA VAL A 334 -10.41 -6.89 27.08
C VAL A 334 -10.41 -8.40 26.77
N GLU A 335 -9.26 -9.03 26.98
CA GLU A 335 -9.01 -10.45 26.71
C GLU A 335 -8.07 -11.00 27.79
N ASP A 336 -8.36 -12.16 28.37
CA ASP A 336 -7.50 -12.85 29.35
C ASP A 336 -6.97 -11.99 30.52
N ASN A 337 -7.82 -11.12 31.09
CA ASN A 337 -7.47 -10.17 32.15
C ASN A 337 -6.41 -9.13 31.72
N VAL A 338 -6.29 -8.89 30.42
CA VAL A 338 -5.44 -7.87 29.79
C VAL A 338 -6.33 -6.85 29.07
N ALA A 339 -6.04 -5.57 29.26
CA ALA A 339 -6.59 -4.47 28.49
C ALA A 339 -5.56 -4.06 27.42
N ILE A 340 -5.91 -4.29 26.15
CA ILE A 340 -5.11 -3.94 24.98
C ILE A 340 -5.63 -2.60 24.44
N PHE A 341 -4.83 -1.55 24.59
CA PHE A 341 -5.12 -0.20 24.14
C PHE A 341 -4.67 -0.03 22.69
N VAL A 342 -5.62 0.18 21.77
CA VAL A 342 -5.38 0.33 20.33
C VAL A 342 -5.55 1.79 19.94
N GLU A 343 -4.42 2.46 19.71
CA GLU A 343 -4.36 3.88 19.32
C GLU A 343 -4.13 4.00 17.81
N CYS A 344 -5.08 4.57 17.09
CA CYS A 344 -5.06 4.71 15.65
C CYS A 344 -4.33 6.00 15.22
N LYS A 345 -3.51 5.90 14.18
CA LYS A 345 -2.87 7.03 13.53
C LYS A 345 -3.01 6.92 12.02
N SER A 346 -3.58 7.93 11.38
CA SER A 346 -3.58 8.05 9.91
C SER A 346 -2.20 8.41 9.33
N LEU A 347 -1.14 7.89 9.94
CA LEU A 347 0.25 8.13 9.58
C LEU A 347 0.57 7.34 8.32
N ILE A 348 0.98 8.06 7.26
CA ILE A 348 1.48 7.50 6.02
C ILE A 348 2.91 8.04 5.81
N PRO A 349 3.88 7.18 5.42
CA PRO A 349 5.19 7.64 4.98
C PRO A 349 5.09 8.64 3.81
N ASN A 350 5.69 9.81 3.96
CA ASN A 350 5.80 10.78 2.89
C ASN A 350 7.00 10.45 2.00
N LEU A 351 7.06 11.08 0.82
CA LEU A 351 8.13 10.81 -0.15
C LEU A 351 9.52 11.10 0.43
N GLY A 352 9.71 12.18 1.20
CA GLY A 352 11.00 12.50 1.82
C GLY A 352 11.50 11.38 2.74
N PHE A 353 10.61 10.81 3.56
CA PHE A 353 10.92 9.71 4.46
C PHE A 353 11.30 8.44 3.71
N VAL A 354 10.57 8.06 2.66
CA VAL A 354 10.83 6.79 1.96
C VAL A 354 11.91 6.88 0.88
N SER A 355 12.21 8.08 0.38
CA SER A 355 13.18 8.27 -0.70
C SER A 355 14.59 8.59 -0.21
N ILE A 356 14.70 9.53 0.74
CA ILE A 356 15.99 9.96 1.30
C ILE A 356 16.18 9.33 2.66
N ALA A 357 15.13 9.35 3.49
CA ALA A 357 15.15 8.88 4.87
C ALA A 357 16.21 9.59 5.72
N ASP A 358 16.35 10.92 5.61
CA ASP A 358 17.30 11.65 6.45
C ASP A 358 16.92 11.61 7.94
N GLN A 359 17.89 11.91 8.80
CA GLN A 359 17.71 11.86 10.26
C GLN A 359 16.53 12.74 10.73
N THR A 360 16.29 13.89 10.09
CA THR A 360 15.15 14.76 10.44
C THR A 360 13.82 14.08 10.11
N ALA A 361 13.69 13.41 8.97
CA ALA A 361 12.51 12.64 8.63
C ALA A 361 12.33 11.46 9.60
N ILE A 362 13.39 10.74 9.94
CA ILE A 362 13.35 9.64 10.92
C ILE A 362 12.83 10.13 12.26
N GLU A 363 13.43 11.19 12.80
CA GLU A 363 13.02 11.81 14.07
C GLU A 363 11.55 12.27 14.03
N GLN A 364 11.08 12.84 12.92
CA GLN A 364 9.67 13.25 12.80
C GLN A 364 8.71 12.07 12.92
N TYR A 365 9.01 10.94 12.28
CA TYR A 365 8.17 9.74 12.36
C TYR A 365 8.27 9.07 13.73
N ALA A 366 9.48 8.95 14.29
CA ALA A 366 9.71 8.43 15.63
C ALA A 366 8.96 9.26 16.69
N ASN A 367 9.00 10.60 16.61
CA ASN A 367 8.26 11.49 17.50
C ASN A 367 6.75 11.28 17.41
N ARG A 368 6.18 11.06 16.22
CA ARG A 368 4.74 10.82 16.07
C ARG A 368 4.30 9.53 16.76
N VAL A 369 5.11 8.48 16.66
CA VAL A 369 4.85 7.21 17.36
C VAL A 369 5.06 7.38 18.87
N ALA A 370 6.17 7.98 19.29
CA ALA A 370 6.47 8.23 20.70
C ALA A 370 5.37 9.04 21.39
N ASN A 371 4.84 10.08 20.74
CA ASN A 371 3.73 10.87 21.28
C ASN A 371 2.44 10.05 21.46
N ALA A 372 2.15 9.12 20.54
CA ALA A 372 1.00 8.22 20.65
C ALA A 372 1.15 7.25 21.84
N VAL A 373 2.36 6.69 22.01
CA VAL A 373 2.70 5.85 23.15
C VAL A 373 2.61 6.65 24.46
N GLN A 374 3.18 7.85 24.49
CA GLN A 374 3.12 8.75 25.65
C GLN A 374 1.68 9.05 26.08
N GLN A 375 0.82 9.41 25.12
CA GLN A 375 -0.59 9.69 25.37
C GLN A 375 -1.26 8.48 26.04
N THR A 376 -1.06 7.29 25.48
CA THR A 376 -1.65 6.04 26.00
C THR A 376 -1.12 5.69 27.40
N VAL A 377 0.19 5.85 27.63
CA VAL A 377 0.81 5.64 28.96
C VAL A 377 0.26 6.63 29.98
N GLY A 378 0.03 7.88 29.60
CA GLY A 378 -0.62 8.88 30.44
C GLY A 378 -2.00 8.40 30.90
N HIS A 379 -2.82 7.88 29.99
CA HIS A 379 -4.13 7.34 30.34
C HIS A 379 -4.04 6.08 31.22
N ILE A 380 -3.07 5.18 30.99
CA ILE A 380 -2.82 4.04 31.87
C ILE A 380 -2.47 4.50 33.30
N ALA A 381 -1.70 5.56 33.45
CA ALA A 381 -1.41 6.13 34.76
C ALA A 381 -2.67 6.70 35.44
N GLU A 382 -3.61 7.26 34.68
CA GLU A 382 -4.91 7.70 35.22
C GLU A 382 -5.78 6.53 35.70
N ILE A 383 -5.78 5.42 34.95
CA ILE A 383 -6.44 4.16 35.35
C ILE A 383 -5.85 3.68 36.69
N GLN A 384 -4.53 3.62 36.80
CA GLN A 384 -3.83 3.21 38.02
C GLN A 384 -4.06 4.17 39.19
N ALA A 385 -4.29 5.45 38.91
CA ALA A 385 -4.65 6.45 39.90
C ALA A 385 -6.12 6.37 40.36
N GLY A 386 -6.92 5.47 39.77
CA GLY A 386 -8.32 5.26 40.11
C GLY A 386 -9.27 6.30 39.53
N GLU A 387 -8.98 6.83 38.33
CA GLU A 387 -9.91 7.70 37.60
C GLU A 387 -11.28 6.97 37.44
N PRO A 388 -12.36 7.46 38.08
CA PRO A 388 -13.63 6.71 38.15
C PRO A 388 -14.21 6.37 36.79
N ALA A 389 -13.97 7.23 35.79
CA ALA A 389 -14.46 7.02 34.44
C ALA A 389 -13.64 5.99 33.65
N LEU A 390 -12.56 5.43 34.19
CA LEU A 390 -11.72 4.41 33.55
C LEU A 390 -11.55 3.15 34.42
N GLN A 391 -12.30 3.05 35.52
CA GLN A 391 -12.15 1.97 36.51
C GLN A 391 -12.37 0.57 35.94
N ASP A 392 -13.13 0.45 34.84
CA ASP A 392 -13.39 -0.81 34.14
C ASP A 392 -12.09 -1.53 33.72
N PHE A 393 -10.97 -0.80 33.61
CA PHE A 393 -9.67 -1.33 33.19
C PHE A 393 -8.65 -1.45 34.32
N ALA A 394 -8.99 -1.07 35.55
CA ALA A 394 -8.02 -0.94 36.65
C ALA A 394 -7.41 -2.28 37.11
N ASP A 395 -8.15 -3.37 36.99
CA ASP A 395 -7.73 -4.71 37.41
C ASP A 395 -7.05 -5.52 36.28
N HIS A 396 -6.78 -4.88 35.14
CA HIS A 396 -6.21 -5.53 33.95
C HIS A 396 -4.75 -5.15 33.75
N ASP A 397 -3.95 -6.11 33.27
CA ASP A 397 -2.62 -5.80 32.74
C ASP A 397 -2.77 -4.98 31.45
N SER A 398 -1.85 -4.04 31.20
CA SER A 398 -1.93 -3.16 30.03
C SER A 398 -1.00 -3.60 28.91
N ARG A 399 -1.47 -3.55 27.66
CA ARG A 399 -0.66 -3.66 26.44
C ARG A 399 -1.03 -2.53 25.48
N ILE A 400 -0.07 -2.02 24.72
CA ILE A 400 -0.30 -0.89 23.80
C ILE A 400 -0.07 -1.36 22.36
N ILE A 401 -1.03 -1.08 21.49
CA ILE A 401 -0.88 -1.19 20.04
C ILE A 401 -1.01 0.21 19.46
N ILE A 402 0.01 0.64 18.71
CA ILE A 402 -0.10 1.82 17.85
C ILE A 402 -0.40 1.33 16.43
N LEU A 403 -1.55 1.70 15.89
CA LEU A 403 -2.02 1.25 14.60
C LEU A 403 -1.89 2.35 13.55
N THR A 404 -1.02 2.19 12.56
CA THR A 404 -0.80 3.16 11.49
C THR A 404 -1.59 2.80 10.23
N PHE A 405 -2.16 3.80 9.56
CA PHE A 405 -2.86 3.56 8.29
C PHE A 405 -1.88 3.13 7.17
N GLY A 406 -0.75 3.83 7.03
CA GLY A 406 0.33 3.45 6.11
C GLY A 406 1.33 2.47 6.75
N GLN A 407 2.03 1.73 5.90
CA GLN A 407 3.09 0.82 6.35
C GLN A 407 4.38 1.58 6.72
N ILE A 408 4.90 1.34 7.92
CA ILE A 408 6.26 1.76 8.31
C ILE A 408 7.05 0.50 8.61
N GLN A 409 7.49 -0.20 7.57
CA GLN A 409 7.99 -1.58 7.66
C GLN A 409 9.14 -1.77 8.66
N THR A 410 9.94 -0.73 8.89
CA THR A 410 11.09 -0.79 9.78
C THR A 410 10.77 -0.43 11.24
N VAL A 411 9.55 -0.01 11.57
CA VAL A 411 9.26 0.65 12.86
C VAL A 411 9.53 -0.21 14.10
N ASN A 412 9.27 -1.52 14.01
CA ASN A 412 9.54 -2.48 15.09
C ASN A 412 10.92 -3.16 14.97
N THR A 413 11.77 -2.69 14.06
CA THR A 413 13.10 -3.29 13.91
C THR A 413 14.03 -2.79 15.01
N VAL A 414 15.05 -3.59 15.30
CA VAL A 414 16.14 -3.24 16.22
C VAL A 414 16.90 -1.96 15.83
N PHE A 415 16.71 -1.47 14.61
CA PHE A 415 17.31 -0.23 14.12
C PHE A 415 16.41 0.98 14.40
N PHE A 416 15.10 0.91 14.14
CA PHE A 416 14.20 2.06 14.27
C PHE A 416 13.65 2.22 15.70
N GLN A 417 13.36 1.12 16.39
CA GLN A 417 12.77 1.15 17.72
C GLN A 417 13.59 1.98 18.74
N PRO A 418 14.94 1.93 18.74
CA PRO A 418 15.76 2.80 19.60
C PRO A 418 15.52 4.32 19.40
N GLU A 419 15.15 4.76 18.19
CA GLU A 419 14.83 6.17 17.93
C GLU A 419 13.57 6.61 18.71
N ILE A 420 12.57 5.73 18.78
CA ILE A 420 11.33 5.98 19.54
C ILE A 420 11.64 5.92 21.05
N GLU A 421 12.38 4.90 21.49
CA GLU A 421 12.73 4.70 22.90
C GLU A 421 13.59 5.84 23.45
N SER A 422 14.50 6.39 22.65
CA SER A 422 15.30 7.57 23.00
C SER A 422 14.40 8.78 23.30
N ILE A 423 13.37 9.01 22.49
CA ILE A 423 12.39 10.10 22.69
C ILE A 423 11.57 9.87 23.95
N LEU A 424 11.05 8.65 24.16
CA LEU A 424 10.28 8.29 25.35
C LEU A 424 11.12 8.47 26.64
N SER A 425 12.36 7.99 26.63
CA SER A 425 13.30 8.12 27.74
C SER A 425 13.62 9.59 28.05
N ALA A 426 13.82 10.42 27.02
CA ALA A 426 14.03 11.87 27.18
C ALA A 426 12.79 12.58 27.78
N GLN A 427 11.59 12.04 27.57
CA GLN A 427 10.34 12.52 28.18
C GLN A 427 10.10 11.96 29.59
N GLY A 428 11.02 11.15 30.13
CA GLY A 428 10.89 10.52 31.45
C GLY A 428 9.90 9.36 31.47
N ILE A 429 9.51 8.85 30.31
CA ILE A 429 8.67 7.67 30.18
C ILE A 429 9.58 6.45 30.25
N GLY A 430 9.17 5.43 31.00
CA GLY A 430 9.91 4.16 31.10
C GLY A 430 9.94 3.40 29.76
N THR A 431 10.08 2.08 29.83
CA THR A 431 9.96 1.20 28.64
C THR A 431 8.57 0.57 28.62
N PRO A 432 7.52 1.29 28.17
CA PRO A 432 6.18 0.72 28.06
C PRO A 432 6.18 -0.44 27.07
N GLN A 433 5.29 -1.40 27.27
CA GLN A 433 5.09 -2.48 26.32
C GLN A 433 4.17 -1.99 25.20
N TYR A 434 4.77 -1.62 24.08
CA TYR A 434 4.05 -1.22 22.88
C TYR A 434 4.58 -1.98 21.67
N VAL A 435 3.71 -2.14 20.67
CA VAL A 435 4.06 -2.59 19.33
C VAL A 435 3.34 -1.71 18.32
N VAL A 436 3.96 -1.49 17.16
CA VAL A 436 3.35 -0.69 16.10
C VAL A 436 2.94 -1.62 14.97
N PHE A 437 1.67 -1.61 14.56
CA PHE A 437 1.25 -2.33 13.35
C PHE A 437 0.79 -1.35 12.30
N SER A 438 1.06 -1.65 11.04
CA SER A 438 0.28 -1.10 9.94
C SER A 438 -1.09 -1.75 9.89
N LEU A 439 -2.03 -1.10 9.21
CA LEU A 439 -3.37 -1.63 9.02
C LEU A 439 -3.36 -3.07 8.46
N GLN A 440 -2.53 -3.33 7.45
CA GLN A 440 -2.48 -4.63 6.79
C GLN A 440 -1.91 -5.72 7.70
N GLU A 441 -0.88 -5.40 8.49
CA GLU A 441 -0.34 -6.33 9.49
C GLU A 441 -1.39 -6.64 10.56
N PHE A 442 -2.12 -5.63 11.01
CA PHE A 442 -3.18 -5.82 12.01
C PHE A 442 -4.31 -6.70 11.49
N GLU A 443 -4.73 -6.53 10.23
CA GLU A 443 -5.69 -7.45 9.59
C GLU A 443 -5.18 -8.90 9.59
N HIS A 444 -3.88 -9.12 9.30
CA HIS A 444 -3.31 -10.47 9.40
C HIS A 444 -3.40 -11.04 10.81
N LEU A 445 -3.15 -10.23 11.84
CA LEU A 445 -3.30 -10.67 13.23
C LEU A 445 -4.76 -11.01 13.56
N LEU A 446 -5.73 -10.19 13.13
CA LEU A 446 -7.14 -10.47 13.38
C LEU A 446 -7.61 -11.74 12.66
N SER A 447 -6.99 -12.12 11.54
CA SER A 447 -7.25 -13.42 10.92
C SER A 447 -6.85 -14.60 11.83
N LEU A 448 -5.80 -14.44 12.65
CA LEU A 448 -5.40 -15.44 13.65
C LEU A 448 -6.39 -15.48 14.82
N VAL A 449 -6.90 -14.31 15.23
CA VAL A 449 -7.95 -14.20 16.26
C VAL A 449 -9.22 -14.93 15.85
N GLU A 450 -9.68 -14.78 14.60
CA GLU A 450 -10.83 -15.55 14.08
C GLU A 450 -10.65 -17.08 14.17
N ARG A 451 -9.39 -17.53 14.26
CA ARG A 451 -9.02 -18.95 14.33
C ARG A 451 -8.64 -19.41 15.74
N GLY A 452 -8.92 -18.59 16.74
CA GLY A 452 -8.77 -18.92 18.15
C GLY A 452 -7.39 -18.65 18.75
N VAL A 453 -6.54 -17.90 18.06
CA VAL A 453 -5.29 -17.39 18.65
C VAL A 453 -5.59 -16.07 19.35
N THR A 454 -5.28 -15.93 20.63
CA THR A 454 -5.54 -14.67 21.34
C THR A 454 -4.56 -13.58 20.90
N LEU A 455 -4.98 -12.32 20.94
CA LEU A 455 -4.08 -11.22 20.67
C LEU A 455 -3.07 -11.06 21.80
N VAL A 456 -3.46 -11.41 23.03
CA VAL A 456 -2.55 -11.47 24.19
C VAL A 456 -1.38 -12.42 23.93
N ASP A 457 -1.62 -13.65 23.45
CA ASP A 457 -0.55 -14.62 23.16
C ASP A 457 0.43 -14.09 22.11
N ILE A 458 -0.10 -13.43 21.08
CA ILE A 458 0.70 -12.83 20.01
C ILE A 458 1.57 -11.68 20.57
N LEU A 459 0.98 -10.78 21.37
CA LEU A 459 1.69 -9.65 21.95
C LEU A 459 2.76 -10.08 22.96
N ASP A 460 2.48 -11.12 23.75
CA ASP A 460 3.45 -11.67 24.71
C ASP A 460 4.62 -12.37 24.00
N ARG A 461 4.44 -12.88 22.78
CA ARG A 461 5.55 -13.33 21.93
C ARG A 461 6.42 -12.17 21.45
N PHE A 462 5.81 -11.08 20.94
CA PHE A 462 6.57 -9.90 20.51
C PHE A 462 7.40 -9.24 21.61
N ARG A 463 7.05 -9.49 22.88
CA ARG A 463 7.86 -9.05 24.02
C ARG A 463 9.22 -9.75 24.08
N ASN A 464 9.28 -11.01 23.66
CA ASN A 464 10.43 -11.88 23.88
C ASN A 464 11.18 -12.21 22.59
N GLU A 465 10.51 -12.08 21.44
CA GLU A 465 10.96 -12.54 20.13
C GLU A 465 10.85 -11.40 19.10
N PRO A 466 11.79 -11.26 18.16
CA PRO A 466 11.62 -10.39 17.00
C PRO A 466 10.32 -10.68 16.25
N LEU A 467 9.72 -9.67 15.62
CA LEU A 467 8.42 -9.77 14.92
C LEU A 467 8.28 -11.00 14.01
N GLY A 468 9.32 -11.32 13.22
CA GLY A 468 9.30 -12.47 12.32
C GLY A 468 9.27 -13.82 13.04
N GLU A 469 10.01 -13.95 14.14
CA GLU A 469 10.08 -15.18 14.95
C GLU A 469 8.78 -15.38 15.75
N ALA A 470 8.23 -14.28 16.28
CA ALA A 470 6.99 -14.30 17.04
C ALA A 470 5.77 -14.79 16.23
N LEU A 471 5.81 -14.64 14.89
CA LEU A 471 4.74 -15.10 13.99
C LEU A 471 5.03 -16.46 13.32
N GLU A 472 6.25 -16.98 13.41
CA GLU A 472 6.64 -18.27 12.82
C GLU A 472 5.71 -19.43 13.21
N PRO A 473 5.27 -19.58 14.49
CA PRO A 473 4.35 -20.64 14.88
C PRO A 473 2.99 -20.61 14.16
N TYR A 474 2.63 -19.46 13.59
CA TYR A 474 1.37 -19.24 12.88
C TYR A 474 1.56 -19.22 11.35
N GLY A 475 2.75 -19.55 10.85
CA GLY A 475 3.09 -19.48 9.43
C GLY A 475 2.13 -20.28 8.54
N ASP A 476 1.80 -21.52 8.91
CA ASP A 476 0.86 -22.36 8.17
C ASP A 476 -0.55 -21.75 8.14
N MET A 477 -0.99 -21.18 9.27
CA MET A 477 -2.27 -20.49 9.34
C MET A 477 -2.28 -19.28 8.39
N LEU A 478 -1.27 -18.42 8.49
CA LEU A 478 -1.17 -17.24 7.62
C LEU A 478 -1.05 -17.61 6.13
N ALA A 479 -0.40 -18.73 5.81
CA ALA A 479 -0.32 -19.26 4.44
C ALA A 479 -1.68 -19.75 3.91
N ASP A 480 -2.49 -20.41 4.75
CA ASP A 480 -3.80 -20.93 4.37
C ASP A 480 -4.83 -19.80 4.14
N ASN A 481 -4.84 -18.81 5.02
CA ASN A 481 -5.68 -17.62 4.90
C ASN A 481 -5.14 -16.50 5.80
N ALA A 482 -4.54 -15.47 5.20
CA ALA A 482 -4.02 -14.32 5.92
C ALA A 482 -5.08 -13.26 6.25
N LEU A 483 -6.33 -13.38 5.79
CA LEU A 483 -7.29 -12.28 5.85
C LEU A 483 -8.47 -12.55 6.80
N PRO A 484 -8.91 -11.53 7.57
CA PRO A 484 -10.17 -11.60 8.30
C PRO A 484 -11.33 -11.87 7.34
N SER A 485 -12.31 -12.64 7.81
CA SER A 485 -13.47 -13.06 7.06
C SER A 485 -14.27 -11.88 6.53
N LEU A 486 -14.35 -10.78 7.29
CA LEU A 486 -14.99 -9.53 6.87
C LEU A 486 -14.33 -8.95 5.61
N VAL A 487 -13.01 -8.75 5.65
CA VAL A 487 -12.21 -8.19 4.54
C VAL A 487 -12.27 -9.10 3.32
N ALA A 488 -12.02 -10.40 3.51
CA ALA A 488 -12.00 -11.38 2.43
C ALA A 488 -13.37 -11.51 1.76
N ARG A 489 -14.46 -11.50 2.53
CA ARG A 489 -15.82 -11.53 1.99
C ARG A 489 -16.12 -10.28 1.17
N LYS A 490 -15.77 -9.09 1.68
CA LYS A 490 -16.03 -7.83 0.98
C LYS A 490 -15.23 -7.68 -0.30
N GLY A 491 -13.96 -8.06 -0.28
CA GLY A 491 -13.15 -8.14 -1.49
C GLY A 491 -13.77 -9.09 -2.53
N ARG A 492 -14.26 -10.25 -2.10
CA ARG A 492 -14.92 -11.22 -2.99
C ARG A 492 -16.23 -10.67 -3.55
N GLU A 493 -17.10 -10.10 -2.73
CA GLU A 493 -18.36 -9.49 -3.16
C GLU A 493 -18.13 -8.45 -4.27
N LEU A 494 -17.12 -7.60 -4.09
CA LEU A 494 -16.75 -6.57 -5.06
C LEU A 494 -16.29 -7.16 -6.40
N ILE A 495 -15.45 -8.20 -6.34
CA ILE A 495 -14.86 -8.87 -7.51
C ILE A 495 -15.88 -9.78 -8.23
N ASP A 496 -16.70 -10.52 -7.48
CA ASP A 496 -17.64 -11.52 -8.01
C ASP A 496 -18.92 -10.91 -8.59
N THR A 497 -19.18 -9.61 -8.37
CA THR A 497 -20.31 -8.88 -8.99
C THR A 497 -20.34 -9.07 -10.53
N PHE A 498 -19.20 -9.36 -11.16
CA PHE A 498 -19.07 -9.62 -12.59
C PHE A 498 -19.36 -11.05 -13.05
N ARG A 499 -19.40 -12.04 -12.14
CA ARG A 499 -19.74 -13.43 -12.49
C ARG A 499 -21.25 -13.64 -12.61
N LEU A 500 -22.04 -12.84 -11.91
CA LEU A 500 -23.50 -12.98 -11.84
C LEU A 500 -24.26 -12.50 -13.09
N SER A 501 -23.61 -11.79 -14.02
CA SER A 501 -24.18 -11.45 -15.33
C SER A 501 -24.03 -12.56 -16.38
N ARG A 502 -23.23 -13.61 -16.10
CA ARG A 502 -23.19 -14.84 -16.90
C ARG A 502 -24.28 -15.82 -16.45
N ARG A 503 -25.56 -15.47 -16.64
CA ARG A 503 -26.54 -16.55 -16.84
C ARG A 503 -26.24 -17.14 -18.22
N PRO A 504 -25.99 -18.46 -18.36
CA PRO A 504 -26.00 -19.07 -19.67
C PRO A 504 -27.38 -18.76 -20.27
N HIS A 505 -27.40 -18.11 -21.44
CA HIS A 505 -28.58 -18.17 -22.28
C HIS A 505 -28.94 -19.65 -22.44
N GLY A 506 -30.15 -19.98 -22.00
CA GLY A 506 -30.62 -21.33 -21.91
C GLY A 506 -30.42 -22.07 -23.21
N ASP A 507 -29.93 -23.29 -23.09
CA ASP A 507 -30.47 -24.40 -23.85
C ASP A 507 -31.97 -24.49 -23.53
N ASP A 508 -32.77 -23.75 -24.27
CA ASP A 508 -34.23 -23.89 -24.38
C ASP A 508 -34.65 -23.36 -25.76
N GLN A 509 -34.37 -24.16 -26.81
CA GLN A 509 -35.30 -24.61 -27.88
C GLN A 509 -34.57 -25.23 -29.07
#